data_AF-W1JC41-F1
#
_entry.id   AF-W1JC41-F1
#
_cell.length_a   1.000
_cell.length_b   1.000
_cell.length_c   1.000
_cell.angle_alpha   90.00
_cell.angle_beta   90.00
_cell.angle_gamma   90.00
#
_symmetry.space_group_name_H-M   'P 1'
#
loop_
_entity.id
_entity.type
_entity.pdbx_description
1 polymer ?
#
loop_
_entity_poly.entity_id
_entity_poly.type
_entity_poly.pdbx_seq_one_letter_code
_entity_poly.pdbx_strand_id
1 'polypeptide(L)'
;MDIENILRLVTRRAQNTFKAGSSTHIPYSTKDIDCIGDTLNPNIEKFIDTFFKVHTNVEKMRNTLIQRKKDDDIPYSYAYYTVNKFRRNLAGNCHELSDFALHELMKLHSLEIFHHYRKIDRNPTFIVSCSLTAPYDHVFIMIYHPRTCSDDIQHEFDKLNTLQPEAWICDPWADIICQGSQYPFEWQKKMQIWYVNDHYVPSVVDSQKCNEIKTDMYNQCFSPLRQLIFTTIRDKAEVILLNRAFIDGTGKLYQLTDKNIITDYNTSEMNNMSYTKLFDYYKE
;
A
#
# COMPACT_ATOMS: atom_id res chain seq x y z
N MET A 1 -17.31 8.49 13.34
CA MET A 1 -17.10 7.93 12.00
C MET A 1 -16.92 6.42 12.14
N ASP A 2 -17.41 5.62 11.21
CA ASP A 2 -17.12 4.17 11.19
C ASP A 2 -15.70 3.92 10.62
N ILE A 3 -15.07 2.79 10.96
CA ILE A 3 -13.72 2.43 10.49
C ILE A 3 -13.68 2.42 8.96
N GLU A 4 -14.68 1.84 8.30
CA GLU A 4 -14.73 1.81 6.84
C GLU A 4 -14.64 3.22 6.22
N ASN A 5 -15.33 4.20 6.80
CA ASN A 5 -15.32 5.58 6.33
C ASN A 5 -13.95 6.25 6.53
N ILE A 6 -13.27 5.97 7.66
CA ILE A 6 -11.90 6.42 7.91
C ILE A 6 -10.96 5.85 6.84
N LEU A 7 -11.06 4.55 6.55
CA LEU A 7 -10.24 3.88 5.54
C LEU A 7 -10.51 4.43 4.14
N ARG A 8 -11.78 4.69 3.79
CA ARG A 8 -12.14 5.30 2.49
C ARG A 8 -11.53 6.68 2.33
N LEU A 9 -11.58 7.51 3.38
CA LEU A 9 -10.97 8.83 3.39
C LEU A 9 -9.45 8.75 3.20
N VAL A 10 -8.78 7.89 3.97
CA VAL A 10 -7.32 7.70 3.89
C VAL A 10 -6.91 7.16 2.52
N THR A 11 -7.61 6.16 1.98
CA THR A 11 -7.35 5.63 0.63
C THR A 11 -7.44 6.72 -0.42
N ARG A 12 -8.49 7.56 -0.39
CA ARG A 12 -8.64 8.67 -1.34
C ARG A 12 -7.53 9.71 -1.19
N ARG A 13 -7.10 10.03 0.03
CA ARG A 13 -5.99 10.97 0.25
C ARG A 13 -4.64 10.40 -0.20
N ALA A 14 -4.41 9.11 0.02
CA ALA A 14 -3.23 8.42 -0.52
C ALA A 14 -3.23 8.48 -2.05
N GLN A 15 -4.33 8.08 -2.69
CA GLN A 15 -4.48 8.12 -4.15
C GLN A 15 -4.37 9.54 -4.72
N ASN A 16 -4.87 10.56 -4.03
CA ASN A 16 -4.76 11.95 -4.47
C ASN A 16 -3.35 12.54 -4.28
N THR A 17 -2.53 11.95 -3.42
CA THR A 17 -1.15 12.39 -3.18
C THR A 17 -0.21 11.95 -4.30
N PHE A 18 -0.47 10.80 -4.91
CA PHE A 18 0.27 10.27 -6.05
C PHE A 18 -0.53 10.48 -7.33
N LYS A 19 0.00 11.27 -8.27
CA LYS A 19 -0.72 11.77 -9.46
C LYS A 19 -0.96 10.64 -10.48
N ALA A 20 -1.89 9.76 -10.14
CA ALA A 20 -2.61 8.83 -11.00
C ALA A 20 -3.57 7.93 -10.21
N GLY A 21 -3.41 7.74 -8.88
CA GLY A 21 -4.06 6.64 -8.16
C GLY A 21 -3.60 5.29 -8.74
N SER A 22 -2.83 4.50 -7.99
CA SER A 22 -2.14 3.31 -8.55
C SER A 22 -1.63 3.56 -9.99
N SER A 23 -0.67 4.48 -10.12
CA SER A 23 -0.08 5.03 -11.36
C SER A 23 0.45 4.01 -12.39
N THR A 24 0.27 2.74 -12.10
CA THR A 24 0.72 1.59 -12.85
C THR A 24 -0.38 0.97 -13.71
N HIS A 25 -1.66 1.34 -13.57
CA HIS A 25 -2.70 0.89 -14.52
C HIS A 25 -2.62 1.67 -15.82
N ILE A 26 -1.98 1.06 -16.81
CA ILE A 26 -2.01 1.57 -18.17
C ILE A 26 -3.12 0.80 -18.90
N PRO A 27 -4.14 1.49 -19.47
CA PRO A 27 -5.10 0.82 -20.33
C PRO A 27 -4.35 0.28 -21.56
N TYR A 28 -4.13 -1.02 -21.56
CA TYR A 28 -3.42 -1.81 -22.54
C TYR A 28 -3.93 -3.26 -22.55
N SER A 29 -4.34 -3.77 -23.72
CA SER A 29 -4.79 -5.17 -23.90
C SER A 29 -3.64 -6.13 -23.60
N THR A 30 -3.75 -6.86 -22.48
CA THR A 30 -2.83 -7.95 -22.14
C THR A 30 -2.97 -9.14 -23.09
N LYS A 31 -4.11 -9.25 -23.79
CA LYS A 31 -4.43 -10.39 -24.66
C LYS A 31 -3.51 -10.51 -25.87
N ASP A 32 -2.86 -9.41 -26.27
CA ASP A 32 -2.01 -9.35 -27.47
C ASP A 32 -0.53 -9.02 -27.18
N ILE A 33 -0.15 -8.72 -25.93
CA ILE A 33 1.28 -8.55 -25.55
C ILE A 33 2.04 -9.87 -25.75
N ASP A 34 1.38 -11.00 -25.53
CA ASP A 34 1.98 -12.33 -25.63
C ASP A 34 2.05 -12.85 -27.09
N CYS A 35 1.44 -12.13 -28.05
CA CYS A 35 1.49 -12.43 -29.48
C CYS A 35 2.56 -11.58 -30.17
N ILE A 36 3.83 -11.79 -29.79
CA ILE A 36 4.95 -11.16 -30.50
C ILE A 36 5.25 -11.98 -31.75
N GLY A 37 4.68 -11.56 -32.89
CA GLY A 37 5.25 -11.88 -34.21
C GLY A 37 6.54 -11.07 -34.46
N ASP A 38 7.19 -11.27 -35.60
CA ASP A 38 8.49 -10.64 -35.95
C ASP A 38 8.51 -9.10 -35.97
N THR A 39 7.38 -8.43 -35.71
CA THR A 39 7.27 -6.96 -35.61
C THR A 39 6.58 -6.55 -34.32
N LEU A 40 7.30 -5.78 -33.50
CA LEU A 40 6.76 -5.20 -32.26
C LEU A 40 5.60 -4.27 -32.61
N ASN A 41 4.44 -4.47 -31.97
CA ASN A 41 3.30 -3.57 -32.14
C ASN A 41 3.69 -2.17 -31.64
N PRO A 42 3.55 -1.08 -32.42
CA PRO A 42 3.92 0.29 -32.00
C PRO A 42 3.26 0.76 -30.69
N ASN A 43 2.13 0.16 -30.31
CA ASN A 43 1.49 0.42 -29.02
C ASN A 43 2.32 -0.13 -27.84
N ILE A 44 3.08 -1.22 -28.04
CA ILE A 44 4.01 -1.78 -27.05
C ILE A 44 5.16 -0.80 -26.79
N GLU A 45 5.71 -0.15 -27.82
CA GLU A 45 6.79 0.83 -27.64
C GLU A 45 6.33 2.03 -26.79
N LYS A 46 5.16 2.59 -27.11
CA LYS A 46 4.56 3.68 -26.32
C LYS A 46 4.25 3.26 -24.89
N PHE A 47 3.86 2.00 -24.69
CA PHE A 47 3.65 1.40 -23.38
C PHE A 47 4.96 1.33 -22.58
N ILE A 48 6.02 0.78 -23.18
CA ILE A 48 7.37 0.67 -22.58
C ILE A 48 7.90 2.06 -22.17
N ASP A 49 7.76 3.06 -23.04
CA ASP A 49 8.18 4.44 -22.74
C ASP A 49 7.43 5.03 -21.55
N THR A 50 6.11 4.83 -21.50
CA THR A 50 5.26 5.30 -20.40
C THR A 50 5.67 4.63 -19.09
N PHE A 51 5.88 3.31 -19.12
CA PHE A 51 6.32 2.52 -17.98
C PHE A 51 7.68 2.98 -17.45
N PHE A 52 8.71 3.06 -18.30
CA PHE A 52 10.04 3.49 -17.89
C PHE A 52 10.05 4.89 -17.30
N LYS A 53 9.26 5.80 -17.85
CA LYS A 53 9.11 7.15 -17.31
C LYS A 53 8.53 7.13 -15.89
N VAL A 54 7.50 6.33 -15.64
CA VAL A 54 6.89 6.17 -14.31
C VAL A 54 7.88 5.53 -13.34
N HIS A 55 8.48 4.40 -13.71
CA HIS A 55 9.44 3.69 -12.87
C HIS A 55 10.65 4.56 -12.50
N THR A 56 11.22 5.27 -13.47
CA THR A 56 12.33 6.21 -13.24
C THR A 56 11.95 7.32 -12.26
N ASN A 57 10.70 7.80 -12.29
CA ASN A 57 10.24 8.83 -11.35
C ASN A 57 10.10 8.28 -9.93
N VAL A 58 9.58 7.06 -9.77
CA VAL A 58 9.51 6.36 -8.47
C VAL A 58 10.93 6.15 -7.92
N GLU A 59 11.85 5.63 -8.72
CA GLU A 59 13.23 5.38 -8.29
C GLU A 59 13.98 6.67 -7.93
N LYS A 60 13.81 7.74 -8.71
CA LYS A 60 14.37 9.05 -8.34
C LYS A 60 13.82 9.57 -7.03
N MET A 61 12.53 9.35 -6.77
CA MET A 61 11.90 9.72 -5.50
C MET A 61 12.47 8.90 -4.34
N ARG A 62 12.53 7.57 -4.47
CA ARG A 62 13.12 6.67 -3.47
C ARG A 62 14.56 7.04 -3.16
N ASN A 63 15.41 7.16 -4.18
CA ASN A 63 16.80 7.59 -4.02
C ASN A 63 16.93 8.95 -3.33
N THR A 64 16.00 9.89 -3.55
CA THR A 64 15.98 11.17 -2.83
C THR A 64 15.67 10.99 -1.34
N LEU A 65 14.77 10.06 -0.98
CA LEU A 65 14.47 9.73 0.41
C LEU A 65 15.67 9.07 1.09
N ILE A 66 16.25 8.05 0.45
CA ILE A 66 17.46 7.32 0.89
C ILE A 66 18.64 8.26 1.15
N GLN A 67 18.90 9.19 0.22
CA GLN A 67 20.01 10.15 0.36
C GLN A 67 19.83 11.14 1.51
N ARG A 68 18.60 11.36 1.98
CA ARG A 68 18.27 12.40 2.97
C ARG A 68 18.06 11.85 4.39
N LYS A 69 17.87 10.54 4.57
CA LYS A 69 17.80 9.82 5.86
C LYS A 69 17.86 8.30 5.61
N LYS A 70 18.13 7.51 6.66
CA LYS A 70 18.03 6.03 6.61
C LYS A 70 16.61 5.61 6.19
N ASP A 71 16.53 4.56 5.38
CA ASP A 71 15.42 4.18 4.49
C ASP A 71 14.01 3.99 5.08
N ASP A 72 13.82 4.06 6.41
CA ASP A 72 12.59 3.59 7.06
C ASP A 72 11.88 4.65 7.93
N ASP A 73 12.19 5.94 7.77
CA ASP A 73 11.52 7.01 8.50
C ASP A 73 10.17 7.38 7.83
N ILE A 74 9.14 6.57 8.10
CA ILE A 74 7.76 6.78 7.61
C ILE A 74 7.28 8.24 7.79
N PRO A 75 7.43 8.88 8.98
CA PRO A 75 7.10 10.29 9.15
C PRO A 75 7.75 11.22 8.13
N TYR A 76 9.04 11.02 7.84
CA TYR A 76 9.77 11.79 6.84
C TYR A 76 9.22 11.56 5.43
N SER A 77 9.01 10.30 5.05
CA SER A 77 8.43 9.92 3.75
C SER A 77 7.06 10.58 3.56
N TYR A 78 6.19 10.50 4.56
CA TYR A 78 4.87 11.16 4.55
C TYR A 78 4.98 12.68 4.36
N ALA A 79 5.85 13.35 5.11
CA ALA A 79 6.06 14.79 4.97
C ALA A 79 6.55 15.16 3.57
N TYR A 80 7.51 14.39 3.04
CA TYR A 80 8.01 14.56 1.68
C TYR A 80 6.89 14.39 0.63
N TYR A 81 6.08 13.33 0.72
CA TYR A 81 4.97 13.08 -0.22
C TYR A 81 3.97 14.24 -0.19
N THR A 82 3.58 14.66 1.01
CA THR A 82 2.60 15.74 1.22
C THR A 82 3.09 17.07 0.63
N VAL A 83 4.35 17.43 0.83
CA VAL A 83 4.94 18.69 0.30
C VAL A 83 5.08 18.66 -1.22
N ASN A 84 5.32 17.49 -1.80
CA ASN A 84 5.65 17.37 -3.22
C ASN A 84 4.49 16.94 -4.12
N LYS A 85 3.32 16.58 -3.56
CA LYS A 85 2.16 16.06 -4.32
C LYS A 85 1.75 16.91 -5.52
N PHE A 86 1.80 18.24 -5.41
CA PHE A 86 1.45 19.16 -6.50
C PHE A 86 2.63 19.56 -7.40
N ARG A 87 3.88 19.37 -6.93
CA ARG A 87 5.07 19.88 -7.61
C ARG A 87 5.76 18.84 -8.49
N ARG A 88 5.61 17.55 -8.17
CA ARG A 88 6.47 16.50 -8.75
C ARG A 88 5.75 15.44 -9.57
N ASN A 89 4.42 15.52 -9.75
CA ASN A 89 3.64 14.43 -10.37
C ASN A 89 4.05 13.07 -9.76
N LEU A 90 4.05 12.98 -8.43
CA LEU A 90 4.58 11.81 -7.74
C LEU A 90 3.88 10.55 -8.24
N ALA A 91 4.64 9.58 -8.71
CA ALA A 91 4.16 8.23 -8.93
C ALA A 91 4.43 7.43 -7.65
N GLY A 92 3.43 6.73 -7.15
CA GLY A 92 3.55 5.80 -6.03
C GLY A 92 3.14 4.42 -6.47
N ASN A 93 3.78 3.40 -5.91
CA ASN A 93 3.39 2.00 -6.03
C ASN A 93 2.69 1.54 -4.72
N CYS A 94 2.34 0.26 -4.63
CA CYS A 94 1.69 -0.32 -3.44
C CYS A 94 2.38 0.04 -2.13
N HIS A 95 3.73 0.03 -2.09
CA HIS A 95 4.50 0.37 -0.90
C HIS A 95 4.31 1.84 -0.48
N GLU A 96 4.50 2.81 -1.39
CA GLU A 96 4.40 4.22 -1.03
C GLU A 96 2.98 4.64 -0.67
N LEU A 97 1.97 4.07 -1.34
CA LEU A 97 0.57 4.33 -1.00
C LEU A 97 0.23 3.78 0.39
N SER A 98 0.69 2.57 0.71
CA SER A 98 0.46 1.95 2.03
C SER A 98 1.23 2.63 3.15
N ASP A 99 2.48 3.07 2.94
CA ASP A 99 3.21 3.85 3.95
C ASP A 99 2.54 5.20 4.23
N PHE A 100 2.12 5.89 3.17
CA PHE A 100 1.41 7.16 3.31
C PHE A 100 0.11 6.96 4.09
N ALA A 101 -0.69 5.95 3.72
CA ALA A 101 -1.95 5.64 4.37
C ALA A 101 -1.76 5.22 5.84
N LEU A 102 -0.74 4.41 6.16
CA LEU A 102 -0.43 4.00 7.53
C LEU A 102 -0.09 5.20 8.39
N HIS A 103 0.81 6.07 7.92
CA HIS A 103 1.16 7.27 8.68
C HIS A 103 -0.04 8.20 8.85
N GLU A 104 -0.89 8.31 7.83
CA GLU A 104 -2.10 9.12 7.93
C GLU A 104 -3.09 8.57 8.96
N LEU A 105 -3.29 7.25 9.01
CA LEU A 105 -4.09 6.59 10.04
C LEU A 105 -3.54 6.90 11.43
N MET A 106 -2.24 6.68 11.64
CA MET A 106 -1.60 6.91 12.95
C MET A 106 -1.66 8.37 13.38
N LYS A 107 -1.54 9.30 12.43
CA LYS A 107 -1.42 10.73 12.71
C LYS A 107 -2.74 11.45 12.85
N LEU A 108 -3.68 11.21 11.94
CA LEU A 108 -4.91 11.99 11.82
C LEU A 108 -6.14 11.25 12.36
N HIS A 109 -6.10 9.92 12.38
CA HIS A 109 -7.28 9.10 12.65
C HIS A 109 -7.13 8.13 13.83
N SER A 110 -5.96 8.09 14.48
CA SER A 110 -5.69 7.16 15.57
C SER A 110 -6.64 7.35 16.76
N LEU A 111 -7.02 8.58 17.08
CA LEU A 111 -7.99 8.85 18.14
C LEU A 111 -9.39 8.34 17.78
N GLU A 112 -9.80 8.46 16.52
CA GLU A 112 -11.10 7.95 16.05
C GLU A 112 -11.13 6.42 16.05
N ILE A 113 -10.04 5.78 15.60
CA ILE A 113 -9.85 4.33 15.65
C ILE A 113 -9.87 3.83 17.10
N PHE A 114 -9.12 4.50 17.98
CA PHE A 114 -9.12 4.21 19.42
C PHE A 114 -10.53 4.27 20.01
N HIS A 115 -11.27 5.36 19.76
CA HIS A 115 -12.62 5.52 20.28
C HIS A 115 -13.62 4.53 19.69
N HIS A 116 -13.40 4.04 18.47
CA HIS A 116 -14.22 2.98 17.90
C HIS A 116 -14.05 1.68 18.69
N TYR A 117 -12.82 1.20 18.85
CA TYR A 117 -12.54 -0.08 19.53
C TYR A 117 -12.67 -0.02 21.04
N ARG A 118 -12.45 1.14 21.64
CA ARG A 118 -12.60 1.34 23.10
C ARG A 118 -14.01 1.08 23.62
N LYS A 119 -15.02 1.11 22.76
CA LYS A 119 -16.40 0.76 23.10
C LYS A 119 -16.58 -0.75 23.29
N ILE A 120 -15.65 -1.54 22.76
CA ILE A 120 -15.65 -3.00 22.84
C ILE A 120 -14.86 -3.42 24.08
N ASP A 121 -13.56 -3.09 24.14
CA ASP A 121 -12.70 -3.42 25.28
C ASP A 121 -11.48 -2.47 25.41
N ARG A 122 -10.46 -2.90 26.17
CA ARG A 122 -9.24 -2.12 26.44
C ARG A 122 -7.99 -2.67 25.73
N ASN A 123 -8.14 -3.63 24.84
CA ASN A 123 -7.02 -4.26 24.17
C ASN A 123 -6.38 -3.29 23.19
N PRO A 124 -5.08 -3.47 22.89
CA PRO A 124 -4.41 -2.71 21.84
C PRO A 124 -5.09 -2.89 20.47
N THR A 125 -4.94 -1.89 19.61
CA THR A 125 -5.30 -1.98 18.18
C THR A 125 -4.03 -1.91 17.36
N PHE A 126 -3.74 -2.95 16.60
CA PHE A 126 -2.56 -3.06 15.75
C PHE A 126 -2.88 -2.49 14.36
N ILE A 127 -1.96 -1.68 13.83
CA ILE A 127 -2.04 -1.08 12.49
C ILE A 127 -0.72 -1.38 11.81
N VAL A 128 -0.74 -2.34 10.88
CA VAL A 128 0.47 -2.88 10.27
C VAL A 128 0.46 -2.73 8.76
N SER A 129 1.63 -2.46 8.18
CA SER A 129 1.83 -2.63 6.74
C SER A 129 2.29 -4.07 6.49
N CYS A 130 1.61 -4.76 5.58
CA CYS A 130 1.82 -6.16 5.26
C CYS A 130 2.28 -6.28 3.81
N SER A 131 3.39 -6.98 3.58
CA SER A 131 3.80 -7.45 2.25
C SER A 131 3.40 -8.90 2.08
N LEU A 132 2.87 -9.25 0.91
CA LEU A 132 2.84 -10.66 0.50
C LEU A 132 4.27 -11.15 0.25
N THR A 133 4.49 -12.45 0.42
CA THR A 133 5.77 -13.08 0.11
C THR A 133 5.91 -13.33 -1.38
N ALA A 134 7.16 -13.42 -1.86
CA ALA A 134 7.47 -13.75 -3.24
C ALA A 134 6.68 -14.98 -3.73
N PRO A 135 6.18 -14.98 -4.97
CA PRO A 135 6.51 -14.04 -6.05
C PRO A 135 5.74 -12.70 -6.02
N TYR A 136 5.00 -12.39 -4.95
CA TYR A 136 4.12 -11.22 -4.88
C TYR A 136 4.76 -10.08 -4.09
N ASP A 137 5.08 -9.00 -4.78
CA ASP A 137 5.56 -7.73 -4.20
C ASP A 137 4.38 -6.76 -4.08
N HIS A 138 3.43 -7.09 -3.19
CA HIS A 138 2.25 -6.26 -2.95
C HIS A 138 2.07 -5.95 -1.48
N VAL A 139 1.81 -4.67 -1.21
CA VAL A 139 1.75 -4.11 0.13
C VAL A 139 0.39 -3.48 0.40
N PHE A 140 -0.22 -3.85 1.53
CA PHE A 140 -1.49 -3.32 2.03
C PHE A 140 -1.43 -3.10 3.55
N ILE A 141 -2.44 -2.46 4.11
CA ILE A 141 -2.55 -2.22 5.56
C ILE A 141 -3.56 -3.19 6.17
N MET A 142 -3.22 -3.74 7.33
CA MET A 142 -4.12 -4.50 8.17
C MET A 142 -4.31 -3.80 9.52
N ILE A 143 -5.57 -3.59 9.91
CA ILE A 143 -5.97 -3.06 11.22
C ILE A 143 -6.66 -4.17 12.00
N TYR A 144 -6.02 -4.60 13.09
CA TYR A 144 -6.47 -5.74 13.87
C TYR A 144 -6.65 -5.35 15.34
N HIS A 145 -7.79 -5.70 15.90
CA HIS A 145 -8.09 -5.51 17.31
C HIS A 145 -8.46 -6.87 17.93
N PRO A 146 -7.53 -7.53 18.63
CA PRO A 146 -7.78 -8.84 19.20
C PRO A 146 -8.81 -8.76 20.32
N ARG A 147 -9.69 -9.78 20.41
CA ARG A 147 -10.60 -9.96 21.57
C ARG A 147 -9.85 -10.33 22.85
N THR A 148 -8.71 -10.98 22.71
CA THR A 148 -7.82 -11.38 23.80
C THR A 148 -6.39 -11.04 23.41
N CYS A 149 -5.74 -10.21 24.22
CA CYS A 149 -4.37 -9.77 23.99
C CYS A 149 -3.45 -10.37 25.05
N SER A 150 -2.32 -10.94 24.63
CA SER A 150 -1.20 -11.23 25.54
C SER A 150 -0.59 -9.93 26.06
N ASP A 151 0.02 -9.99 27.25
CA ASP A 151 0.89 -8.91 27.74
C ASP A 151 2.18 -8.81 26.89
N ASP A 152 2.56 -9.88 26.20
CA ASP A 152 3.66 -9.89 25.26
C ASP A 152 3.23 -9.37 23.87
N ILE A 153 3.50 -8.09 23.63
CA ILE A 153 3.21 -7.40 22.37
C ILE A 153 3.94 -8.03 21.18
N GLN A 154 5.15 -8.56 21.37
CA GLN A 154 5.88 -9.23 20.28
C GLN A 154 5.10 -10.46 19.81
N HIS A 155 4.62 -11.26 20.75
CA HIS A 155 3.81 -12.43 20.46
C HIS A 155 2.53 -12.07 19.69
N GLU A 156 1.92 -10.92 19.97
CA GLU A 156 0.76 -10.45 19.20
C GLU A 156 1.13 -10.08 17.76
N PHE A 157 2.27 -9.43 17.52
CA PHE A 157 2.74 -9.19 16.16
C PHE A 157 3.04 -10.49 15.41
N ASP A 158 3.59 -11.50 16.07
CA ASP A 158 3.91 -12.78 15.42
C ASP A 158 2.65 -13.47 14.86
N LYS A 159 1.50 -13.30 15.53
CA LYS A 159 0.20 -13.80 15.02
C LYS A 159 -0.22 -13.10 13.73
N LEU A 160 0.19 -11.85 13.53
CA LEU A 160 -0.15 -11.04 12.36
C LEU A 160 0.69 -11.37 11.12
N ASN A 161 1.62 -12.33 11.19
CA ASN A 161 2.28 -12.90 10.01
C ASN A 161 1.34 -13.73 9.11
N THR A 162 0.05 -13.78 9.47
CA THR A 162 -1.02 -14.34 8.63
C THR A 162 -2.17 -13.36 8.55
N LEU A 163 -2.88 -13.37 7.42
CA LEU A 163 -4.07 -12.55 7.23
C LEU A 163 -5.15 -12.89 8.28
N GLN A 164 -5.53 -11.90 9.10
CA GLN A 164 -6.54 -12.09 10.15
C GLN A 164 -7.96 -11.89 9.61
N PRO A 165 -8.88 -12.87 9.75
CA PRO A 165 -10.23 -12.81 9.19
C PRO A 165 -11.09 -11.60 9.60
N GLU A 166 -10.92 -11.15 10.84
CA GLU A 166 -11.65 -10.07 11.50
C GLU A 166 -10.94 -8.72 11.44
N ALA A 167 -9.74 -8.67 10.87
CA ALA A 167 -9.05 -7.41 10.66
C ALA A 167 -9.69 -6.63 9.52
N TRP A 168 -9.63 -5.30 9.60
CA TRP A 168 -9.89 -4.46 8.45
C TRP A 168 -8.66 -4.43 7.54
N ILE A 169 -8.89 -4.59 6.25
CA ILE A 169 -7.87 -4.41 5.21
C ILE A 169 -8.10 -3.07 4.52
N CYS A 170 -7.01 -2.34 4.31
CA CYS A 170 -6.97 -1.13 3.51
C CYS A 170 -5.86 -1.27 2.48
N ASP A 171 -6.25 -1.50 1.24
CA ASP A 171 -5.37 -1.52 0.08
C ASP A 171 -5.61 -0.25 -0.75
N PRO A 172 -4.84 0.82 -0.49
CA PRO A 172 -5.00 2.08 -1.21
C PRO A 172 -4.61 1.99 -2.69
N TRP A 173 -3.81 0.98 -3.07
CA TRP A 173 -3.41 0.77 -4.46
C TRP A 173 -4.51 0.09 -5.27
N ALA A 174 -5.14 -0.97 -4.72
CA ALA A 174 -6.24 -1.64 -5.39
C ALA A 174 -7.61 -0.96 -5.18
N ASP A 175 -7.70 0.06 -4.32
CA ASP A 175 -8.97 0.65 -3.86
C ASP A 175 -9.88 -0.43 -3.24
N ILE A 176 -9.31 -1.25 -2.35
CA ILE A 176 -10.02 -2.31 -1.63
C ILE A 176 -10.04 -1.97 -0.14
N ILE A 177 -11.25 -1.95 0.43
CA ILE A 177 -11.48 -1.82 1.87
C ILE A 177 -12.54 -2.86 2.23
N CYS A 178 -12.16 -3.83 3.07
CA CYS A 178 -13.03 -4.94 3.46
C CYS A 178 -12.53 -5.60 4.74
N GLN A 179 -13.27 -6.60 5.23
CA GLN A 179 -12.76 -7.51 6.26
C GLN A 179 -11.69 -8.45 5.67
N GLY A 180 -10.76 -8.92 6.50
CA GLY A 180 -9.68 -9.81 6.08
C GLY A 180 -10.20 -11.12 5.50
N SER A 181 -11.29 -11.65 6.03
CA SER A 181 -12.02 -12.80 5.48
C SER A 181 -12.56 -12.59 4.06
N GLN A 182 -12.74 -11.34 3.62
CA GLN A 182 -13.25 -10.98 2.30
C GLN A 182 -12.14 -10.56 1.33
N TYR A 183 -10.95 -10.24 1.85
CA TYR A 183 -9.87 -9.67 1.06
C TYR A 183 -9.38 -10.57 -0.09
N PRO A 184 -9.20 -11.90 0.09
CA PRO A 184 -8.88 -12.81 -1.01
C PRO A 184 -9.86 -12.67 -2.19
N PHE A 185 -11.16 -12.58 -1.89
CA PHE A 185 -12.21 -12.48 -2.91
C PHE A 185 -12.24 -11.11 -3.59
N GLU A 186 -12.20 -10.02 -2.82
CA GLU A 186 -12.20 -8.67 -3.39
C GLU A 186 -10.95 -8.39 -4.23
N TRP A 187 -9.79 -8.93 -3.82
CA TRP A 187 -8.57 -8.90 -4.62
C TRP A 187 -8.75 -9.60 -5.97
N GLN A 188 -9.19 -10.86 -5.96
CA GLN A 188 -9.43 -11.65 -7.18
C GLN A 188 -10.39 -10.93 -8.12
N LYS A 189 -11.50 -10.43 -7.58
CA LYS A 189 -12.49 -9.67 -8.33
C LYS A 189 -11.90 -8.40 -8.94
N LYS A 190 -11.10 -7.64 -8.17
CA LYS A 190 -10.46 -6.41 -8.66
C LYS A 190 -9.47 -6.69 -9.79
N MET A 191 -8.60 -7.68 -9.61
CA MET A 191 -7.65 -8.08 -10.65
C MET A 191 -8.36 -8.60 -11.90
N GLN A 192 -9.46 -9.36 -11.75
CA GLN A 192 -10.26 -9.81 -12.88
C GLN A 192 -10.91 -8.64 -13.63
N ILE A 193 -11.46 -7.64 -12.92
CA ILE A 193 -12.02 -6.43 -13.54
C ILE A 193 -10.95 -5.70 -14.35
N TRP A 194 -9.76 -5.53 -13.78
CA TRP A 194 -8.63 -4.89 -14.48
C TRP A 194 -8.15 -5.72 -15.68
N TYR A 195 -8.09 -7.04 -15.57
CA TYR A 195 -7.77 -7.92 -16.69
C TYR A 195 -8.78 -7.79 -17.84
N VAL A 196 -10.08 -7.79 -17.53
CA VAL A 196 -11.16 -7.66 -18.53
C VAL A 196 -11.18 -6.28 -19.18
N ASN A 197 -10.85 -5.23 -18.42
CA ASN A 197 -10.79 -3.85 -18.90
C ASN A 197 -9.45 -3.53 -19.59
N ASP A 198 -8.68 -4.54 -19.96
CA ASP A 198 -7.41 -4.38 -20.65
C ASP A 198 -6.51 -3.41 -19.87
N HIS A 199 -6.36 -3.59 -18.56
CA HIS A 199 -5.31 -2.91 -17.81
C HIS A 199 -4.03 -3.75 -17.87
N TYR A 200 -2.89 -3.08 -17.84
CA TYR A 200 -1.60 -3.69 -17.53
C TYR A 200 -1.12 -3.18 -16.18
N VAL A 201 -0.55 -4.06 -15.37
CA VAL A 201 0.17 -3.70 -14.14
C VAL A 201 1.61 -4.19 -14.26
N PRO A 202 2.59 -3.29 -14.34
CA PRO A 202 4.00 -3.63 -14.37
C PRO A 202 4.53 -4.20 -13.06
N SER A 203 5.47 -5.13 -13.20
CA SER A 203 6.30 -5.64 -12.12
C SER A 203 7.71 -5.04 -12.15
N VAL A 204 8.40 -5.06 -11.00
CA VAL A 204 9.79 -4.60 -10.90
C VAL A 204 10.73 -5.42 -11.80
N VAL A 205 10.41 -6.70 -12.04
CA VAL A 205 11.17 -7.58 -12.93
C VAL A 205 11.08 -7.14 -14.39
N ASP A 206 9.99 -6.49 -14.79
CA ASP A 206 9.82 -5.95 -16.14
C ASP A 206 10.87 -4.86 -16.39
N SER A 207 11.12 -3.98 -15.41
CA SER A 207 12.01 -2.80 -15.54
C SER A 207 13.47 -3.12 -15.85
N GLN A 208 13.96 -4.29 -15.46
CA GLN A 208 15.37 -4.66 -15.60
C GLN A 208 15.69 -5.38 -16.92
N LYS A 209 14.68 -5.77 -17.70
CA LYS A 209 14.83 -6.64 -18.88
C LYS A 209 14.16 -6.16 -20.16
N CYS A 210 13.52 -4.98 -20.21
CA CYS A 210 12.79 -4.56 -21.42
C CYS A 210 13.66 -4.37 -22.69
N ASN A 211 14.99 -4.38 -22.58
CA ASN A 211 15.89 -4.26 -23.73
C ASN A 211 16.23 -5.62 -24.38
N GLU A 212 15.80 -6.74 -23.79
CA GLU A 212 15.99 -8.08 -24.35
C GLU A 212 14.62 -8.64 -24.77
N ILE A 213 14.36 -8.73 -26.08
CA ILE A 213 13.16 -9.39 -26.60
C ILE A 213 13.26 -10.88 -26.24
N LYS A 214 12.56 -11.29 -25.19
CA LYS A 214 12.46 -12.68 -24.75
C LYS A 214 11.04 -13.18 -24.92
N THR A 215 10.86 -14.18 -25.78
CA THR A 215 9.56 -14.80 -26.04
C THR A 215 9.04 -15.64 -24.86
N ASP A 216 9.86 -15.85 -23.81
CA ASP A 216 9.51 -16.50 -22.55
C ASP A 216 9.20 -15.51 -21.41
N MET A 217 8.98 -14.22 -21.73
CA MET A 217 8.51 -13.20 -20.77
C MET A 217 7.25 -13.65 -20.00
N TYR A 218 6.51 -14.63 -20.52
CA TYR A 218 5.43 -15.33 -19.82
C TYR A 218 5.84 -15.89 -18.44
N ASN A 219 7.07 -16.35 -18.24
CA ASN A 219 7.53 -16.86 -16.94
C ASN A 219 8.25 -15.80 -16.10
N GLN A 220 8.51 -14.61 -16.65
CA GLN A 220 9.39 -13.60 -16.06
C GLN A 220 8.69 -12.27 -15.75
N CYS A 221 7.54 -11.99 -16.35
CA CYS A 221 6.74 -10.78 -16.12
C CYS A 221 5.60 -11.04 -15.12
N PHE A 222 5.59 -10.35 -13.98
CA PHE A 222 4.64 -10.60 -12.89
C PHE A 222 3.48 -9.61 -12.92
N SER A 223 2.55 -9.75 -13.86
CA SER A 223 1.31 -8.98 -13.78
C SER A 223 0.36 -9.59 -12.73
N PRO A 224 -0.11 -8.83 -11.72
CA PRO A 224 -1.12 -9.29 -10.76
C PRO A 224 -2.45 -9.68 -11.43
N LEU A 225 -2.64 -9.31 -12.69
CA LEU A 225 -3.84 -9.58 -13.50
C LEU A 225 -3.90 -11.00 -14.07
N ARG A 226 -2.86 -11.81 -13.87
CA ARG A 226 -2.83 -13.19 -14.37
C ARG A 226 -3.62 -14.12 -13.45
N GLN A 227 -4.38 -15.06 -14.04
CA GLN A 227 -5.27 -15.96 -13.29
C GLN A 227 -4.54 -16.80 -12.23
N LEU A 228 -3.33 -17.28 -12.53
CA LEU A 228 -2.49 -18.00 -11.56
C LEU A 228 -1.97 -17.10 -10.44
N ILE A 229 -1.97 -15.78 -10.64
CA ILE A 229 -1.40 -14.78 -9.74
C ILE A 229 -2.47 -14.16 -8.84
N PHE A 230 -3.64 -13.78 -9.34
CA PHE A 230 -4.66 -13.20 -8.45
C PHE A 230 -5.37 -14.22 -7.55
N THR A 231 -5.28 -15.53 -7.85
CA THR A 231 -5.87 -16.61 -7.03
C THR A 231 -4.99 -17.04 -5.83
N THR A 232 -3.89 -16.33 -5.58
CA THR A 232 -2.86 -16.74 -4.62
C THR A 232 -3.07 -16.14 -3.24
N ILE A 233 -3.71 -14.98 -3.16
CA ILE A 233 -4.28 -14.50 -1.90
C ILE A 233 -5.43 -15.45 -1.58
N ARG A 234 -5.27 -16.18 -0.47
CA ARG A 234 -6.21 -17.17 0.05
C ARG A 234 -6.38 -16.94 1.54
N ASP A 235 -7.37 -17.60 2.11
CA ASP A 235 -7.55 -17.65 3.55
C ASP A 235 -6.25 -18.19 4.19
N LYS A 236 -5.65 -17.40 5.09
CA LYS A 236 -4.34 -17.65 5.74
C LYS A 236 -3.11 -17.43 4.86
N ALA A 237 -3.16 -16.53 3.89
CA ALA A 237 -1.95 -16.05 3.23
C ALA A 237 -0.93 -15.56 4.27
N GLU A 238 0.30 -16.04 4.17
CA GLU A 238 1.43 -15.55 4.95
C GLU A 238 1.80 -14.14 4.48
N VAL A 239 2.09 -13.27 5.44
CA VAL A 239 2.49 -11.89 5.19
C VAL A 239 3.75 -11.57 5.98
N ILE A 240 4.60 -10.72 5.40
CA ILE A 240 5.71 -10.09 6.08
C ILE A 240 5.22 -8.75 6.62
N LEU A 241 5.42 -8.53 7.92
CA LEU A 241 5.12 -7.24 8.54
C LEU A 241 6.26 -6.27 8.25
N LEU A 242 5.99 -5.24 7.46
CA LEU A 242 6.96 -4.19 7.14
C LEU A 242 6.99 -3.15 8.26
N ASN A 243 5.84 -2.54 8.53
CA ASN A 243 5.69 -1.48 9.53
C ASN A 243 4.77 -1.95 10.64
N ARG A 244 5.25 -1.89 11.89
CA ARG A 244 4.57 -2.45 13.05
C ARG A 244 4.19 -1.34 14.03
N ALA A 245 2.97 -0.84 13.92
CA ALA A 245 2.43 0.18 14.81
C ALA A 245 1.21 -0.32 15.58
N PHE A 246 0.95 0.28 16.73
CA PHE A 246 -0.25 -0.01 17.51
C PHE A 246 -0.67 1.17 18.38
N ILE A 247 -1.95 1.15 18.77
CA ILE A 247 -2.56 2.04 19.74
C ILE A 247 -2.82 1.21 21.00
N ASP A 248 -2.27 1.60 22.15
CA ASP A 248 -2.47 0.85 23.39
C ASP A 248 -3.88 1.05 24.00
N GLY A 249 -4.14 0.38 25.12
CA GLY A 249 -5.39 0.48 25.86
C GLY A 249 -5.68 1.85 26.50
N THR A 250 -4.74 2.80 26.39
CA THR A 250 -4.87 4.19 26.87
C THR A 250 -5.01 5.20 25.72
N GLY A 251 -4.80 4.77 24.48
CA GLY A 251 -4.81 5.62 23.28
C GLY A 251 -3.43 6.15 22.89
N LYS A 252 -2.35 5.68 23.55
CA LYS A 252 -0.98 6.07 23.22
C LYS A 252 -0.50 5.29 22.00
N LEU A 253 0.26 5.98 21.15
CA LEU A 253 0.74 5.45 19.86
C LEU A 253 2.15 4.91 20.01
N TYR A 254 2.35 3.69 19.54
CA TYR A 254 3.62 2.98 19.62
C TYR A 254 3.99 2.34 18.28
N GLN A 255 5.27 2.05 18.14
CA GLN A 255 5.83 1.22 17.07
C GLN A 255 6.81 0.20 17.62
N LEU A 256 6.89 -0.95 16.96
CA LEU A 256 7.86 -1.99 17.20
C LEU A 256 8.95 -1.92 16.12
N THR A 257 10.17 -1.60 16.54
CA THR A 257 11.33 -1.50 15.64
C THR A 257 11.85 -2.88 15.23
N ASP A 258 12.72 -2.95 14.21
CA ASP A 258 13.36 -4.20 13.75
C ASP A 258 14.21 -4.91 14.80
N LYS A 259 14.56 -4.21 15.87
CA LYS A 259 15.24 -4.76 17.04
C LYS A 259 14.27 -5.28 18.11
N ASN A 260 12.98 -5.35 17.78
CA ASN A 260 11.87 -5.70 18.68
C ASN A 260 11.80 -4.80 19.92
N ILE A 261 12.15 -3.52 19.75
CA ILE A 261 12.03 -2.50 20.80
C ILE A 261 10.78 -1.66 20.53
N ILE A 262 9.92 -1.54 21.55
CA ILE A 262 8.75 -0.66 21.53
C ILE A 262 9.19 0.78 21.79
N THR A 263 8.77 1.68 20.92
CA THR A 263 9.05 3.12 21.02
C THR A 263 7.80 3.92 20.72
N ASP A 264 7.74 5.17 21.17
CA ASP A 264 6.63 6.07 20.84
C ASP A 264 6.58 6.30 19.33
N TYR A 265 5.38 6.23 18.74
CA TYR A 265 5.20 6.50 17.32
C TYR A 265 5.39 8.00 17.05
N ASN A 266 6.33 8.35 16.18
CA ASN A 266 6.62 9.75 15.87
C ASN A 266 5.55 10.36 14.95
N THR A 267 4.76 11.30 15.48
CA THR A 267 3.78 12.08 14.68
C THR A 267 4.25 13.52 14.40
N SER A 268 5.45 13.90 14.85
CA SER A 268 5.92 15.29 14.99
C SER A 268 6.41 15.97 13.71
N GLU A 269 6.67 15.26 12.61
CA GLU A 269 7.11 15.84 11.32
C GLU A 269 5.98 16.62 10.59
N MET A 270 5.02 17.18 11.33
CA MET A 270 4.18 18.30 10.88
C MET A 270 4.93 19.60 11.09
N ASN A 271 5.65 20.09 10.09
CA ASN A 271 5.96 21.52 10.07
C ASN A 271 5.57 22.16 8.74
N ASN A 272 4.59 23.07 8.85
CA ASN A 272 4.32 24.22 7.98
C ASN A 272 3.50 24.07 6.69
N MET A 273 2.54 23.14 6.61
CA MET A 273 1.32 23.46 5.85
C MET A 273 0.19 23.72 6.84
N SER A 274 -0.01 25.01 7.10
CA SER A 274 -0.97 25.53 8.07
C SER A 274 -2.33 24.82 7.96
N TYR A 275 -2.82 24.31 9.08
CA TYR A 275 -4.17 23.79 9.29
C TYR A 275 -5.28 24.67 8.67
N THR A 276 -5.03 25.97 8.48
CA THR A 276 -5.90 26.92 7.78
C THR A 276 -6.36 26.45 6.39
N LYS A 277 -5.53 25.72 5.62
CA LYS A 277 -5.92 25.25 4.27
C LYS A 277 -6.74 23.97 4.27
N LEU A 278 -6.71 23.18 5.34
CA LEU A 278 -7.51 21.96 5.48
C LEU A 278 -8.94 22.29 5.92
N PHE A 279 -9.12 23.33 6.76
CA PHE A 279 -10.44 23.82 7.18
C PHE A 279 -11.28 24.37 6.03
N ASP A 280 -10.65 25.00 5.03
CA ASP A 280 -11.32 25.49 3.83
C ASP A 280 -11.79 24.37 2.90
N TYR A 281 -11.21 23.16 3.00
CA TYR A 281 -11.56 22.00 2.17
C TYR A 281 -12.74 21.18 2.73
N TYR A 282 -13.12 21.41 4.00
CA TYR A 282 -14.24 20.75 4.68
C TYR A 282 -15.48 21.64 4.81
N LYS A 283 -15.53 22.75 4.05
CA LYS A 283 -16.62 23.72 4.07
C LYS A 283 -17.60 23.59 2.90
N GLU A 284 -17.55 22.49 2.15
CA GLU A 284 -18.60 22.11 1.19
C GLU A 284 -19.44 20.95 1.73
#